data_AF-A0A0P1AR31-F1
#
_entry.id   AF-A0A0P1AR31-F1
#
_cell.length_a   1.000
_cell.length_b   1.000
_cell.length_c   1.000
_cell.angle_alpha   90.00
_cell.angle_beta   90.00
_cell.angle_gamma   90.00
#
_symmetry.space_group_name_H-M   'P 1'
#
loop_
_entity.id
_entity.type
_entity.pdbx_description
1 polymer ?
#
loop_
_entity_poly.entity_id
_entity_poly.type
_entity_poly.pdbx_seq_one_letter_code
_entity_poly.pdbx_strand_id
1 'polypeptide(L)'
;MTLLEAIVPQVLTHAPTTLTERNKDFKDNLCKFYGCYSRKKSWVRCMLLDVAFPKSLVIASHLFRRSNEYLSLVMMQISDIDDVKNGLLLFMPLKYAFDHFQISFIRDDTDEFRLKLFDPSIRGTPLIDLADRNGKKVFSAEQTRVLLSSVSLSKKPCRFDVRTTFGDVDGSALTFTGLERPFFRCLNLQARVARMVALKKKWIDASYDFQDFWSEVSLDDKMEMFHRSIVNADAAFFD
;
A
#
# COMPACT_ATOMS: atom_id res chain seq x y z
N MET A 1 16.61 22.11 -3.68
CA MET A 1 16.51 20.66 -3.48
C MET A 1 17.58 20.24 -2.50
N THR A 2 17.19 19.83 -1.30
CA THR A 2 18.16 19.36 -0.30
C THR A 2 18.67 17.97 -0.69
N LEU A 3 19.89 17.62 -0.27
CA LEU A 3 20.49 16.30 -0.51
C LEU A 3 19.56 15.15 -0.04
N LEU A 4 18.75 15.41 0.99
CA LEU A 4 17.75 14.50 1.54
C LEU A 4 16.62 14.21 0.53
N GLU A 5 16.08 15.23 -0.15
CA GLU A 5 15.04 15.07 -1.18
C GLU A 5 15.53 14.26 -2.40
N ALA A 6 16.82 14.34 -2.73
CA ALA A 6 17.42 13.60 -3.83
C ALA A 6 17.72 12.12 -3.48
N ILE A 7 18.08 11.83 -2.22
CA ILE A 7 18.51 10.51 -1.77
C ILE A 7 17.33 9.66 -1.28
N VAL A 8 16.35 10.26 -0.61
CA VAL A 8 15.19 9.55 -0.04
C VAL A 8 14.50 8.64 -1.05
N PRO A 9 14.17 9.08 -2.27
CA PRO A 9 13.54 8.20 -3.23
C PRO A 9 14.43 7.04 -3.66
N GLN A 10 15.75 7.24 -3.73
CA GLN A 10 16.69 6.16 -4.03
C GLN A 10 16.72 5.14 -2.89
N VAL A 11 16.79 5.59 -1.64
CA VAL A 11 16.73 4.71 -0.46
C VAL A 11 15.43 3.91 -0.44
N LEU A 12 14.30 4.56 -0.69
CA LEU A 12 12.97 3.93 -0.68
C LEU A 12 12.76 2.95 -1.85
N THR A 13 13.37 3.18 -3.02
CA THR A 13 13.22 2.28 -4.18
C THR A 13 14.17 1.09 -4.18
N HIS A 14 15.32 1.17 -3.49
CA HIS A 14 16.32 0.08 -3.45
C HIS A 14 16.18 -0.83 -2.23
N ALA A 15 15.33 -0.47 -1.26
CA ALA A 15 15.08 -1.28 -0.07
C ALA A 15 14.50 -2.66 -0.44
N PRO A 16 15.02 -3.77 0.12
CA PRO A 16 14.50 -5.11 -0.15
C PRO A 16 13.00 -5.22 0.17
N THR A 17 12.25 -5.88 -0.70
CA THR A 17 10.82 -6.19 -0.48
C THR A 17 10.60 -7.33 0.52
N THR A 18 11.67 -8.07 0.86
CA THR A 18 11.65 -9.41 1.48
C THR A 18 11.62 -9.43 3.01
N LEU A 19 11.61 -8.30 3.71
CA LEU A 19 11.56 -8.28 5.19
C LEU A 19 10.13 -8.25 5.76
N THR A 20 9.10 -8.30 4.93
CA THR A 20 7.69 -8.08 5.33
C THR A 20 7.06 -9.24 6.14
N GLU A 21 7.66 -10.44 6.20
CA GLU A 21 7.00 -11.66 6.70
C GLU A 21 7.31 -12.07 8.16
N ARG A 22 7.75 -11.18 9.05
CA ARG A 22 8.20 -11.61 10.39
C ARG A 22 7.13 -11.58 11.51
N ASN A 23 6.05 -10.82 11.38
CA ASN A 23 5.01 -10.77 12.42
C ASN A 23 3.68 -11.39 11.95
N LYS A 24 3.37 -12.58 12.48
CA LYS A 24 2.12 -13.30 12.18
C LYS A 24 0.88 -12.55 12.69
N ASP A 25 1.05 -11.72 13.73
CA ASP A 25 -0.06 -11.02 14.36
C ASP A 25 -0.46 -9.76 13.59
N PHE A 26 0.45 -9.16 12.79
CA PHE A 26 0.16 -7.95 12.04
C PHE A 26 -1.04 -8.10 11.11
N LYS A 27 -1.07 -9.16 10.31
CA LYS A 27 -2.19 -9.46 9.43
C LYS A 27 -3.49 -9.70 10.20
N ASP A 28 -3.40 -10.38 11.34
CA ASP A 28 -4.57 -10.68 12.16
C ASP A 28 -5.13 -9.41 12.79
N ASN A 29 -4.27 -8.48 13.21
CA ASN A 29 -4.64 -7.17 13.75
C ASN A 29 -5.23 -6.27 12.65
N LEU A 30 -4.65 -6.24 11.44
CA LEU A 30 -5.22 -5.56 10.28
C LEU A 30 -6.63 -6.07 9.95
N CYS A 31 -6.82 -7.39 9.94
CA CYS A 31 -8.12 -7.98 9.62
C CYS A 31 -9.18 -7.63 10.67
N LYS A 32 -8.80 -7.48 11.94
CA LYS A 32 -9.70 -7.03 13.01
C LYS A 32 -10.01 -5.53 12.85
N PHE A 33 -8.97 -4.71 12.68
CA PHE A 33 -9.08 -3.25 12.58
C PHE A 33 -9.97 -2.83 11.41
N TYR A 34 -9.76 -3.40 10.21
CA TYR A 34 -10.56 -3.08 9.02
C TYR A 34 -11.78 -3.99 8.80
N GLY A 35 -12.13 -4.84 9.76
CA GLY A 35 -13.30 -5.74 9.62
C GLY A 35 -13.24 -6.72 8.43
N CYS A 36 -12.04 -7.09 7.97
CA CYS A 36 -11.86 -7.86 6.74
C CYS A 36 -12.02 -9.39 6.89
N TYR A 37 -12.22 -9.90 8.10
CA TYR A 37 -12.42 -11.34 8.31
C TYR A 37 -13.78 -11.83 7.86
N SER A 38 -13.82 -13.00 7.25
CA SER A 38 -15.06 -13.73 6.97
C SER A 38 -14.89 -15.24 7.20
N ARG A 39 -16.01 -15.98 7.19
CA ARG A 39 -16.07 -17.45 7.34
C ARG A 39 -15.23 -17.97 8.50
N LYS A 40 -15.53 -17.53 9.72
CA LYS A 40 -14.77 -17.91 10.93
C LYS A 40 -13.25 -17.65 10.77
N LYS A 41 -12.89 -16.50 10.19
CA LYS A 41 -11.51 -16.03 9.97
C LYS A 41 -10.66 -16.82 8.96
N SER A 42 -11.25 -17.81 8.27
CA SER A 42 -10.54 -18.58 7.24
C SER A 42 -10.42 -17.82 5.90
N TRP A 43 -11.20 -16.75 5.73
CA TRP A 43 -11.22 -15.92 4.53
C TRP A 43 -10.99 -14.45 4.90
N VAL A 44 -10.35 -13.72 4.00
CA VAL A 44 -9.98 -12.32 4.18
C VAL A 44 -10.39 -11.52 2.95
N ARG A 45 -11.01 -10.37 3.18
CA ARG A 45 -11.38 -9.39 2.15
C ARG A 45 -10.13 -8.66 1.65
N CYS A 46 -9.94 -8.62 0.33
CA CYS A 46 -9.02 -7.68 -0.29
C CYS A 46 -9.68 -6.30 -0.32
N MET A 47 -9.00 -5.29 0.22
CA MET A 47 -9.57 -3.94 0.36
C MET A 47 -9.77 -3.21 -0.98
N LEU A 48 -9.01 -3.56 -2.03
CA LEU A 48 -9.21 -2.97 -3.36
C LEU A 48 -10.30 -3.69 -4.15
N LEU A 49 -10.29 -5.02 -4.17
CA LEU A 49 -11.23 -5.80 -4.98
C LEU A 49 -12.61 -5.93 -4.32
N ASP A 50 -12.71 -5.61 -3.03
CA ASP A 50 -13.86 -5.86 -2.16
C ASP A 50 -14.37 -7.32 -2.18
N VAL A 51 -13.47 -8.26 -2.48
CA VAL A 51 -13.77 -9.69 -2.54
C VAL A 51 -13.05 -10.41 -1.41
N ALA A 52 -13.76 -11.32 -0.74
CA ALA A 52 -13.18 -12.25 0.21
C ALA A 52 -12.54 -13.44 -0.50
N PHE A 53 -11.28 -13.71 -0.20
CA PHE A 53 -10.52 -14.86 -0.67
C PHE A 53 -10.12 -15.76 0.51
N PRO A 54 -9.72 -17.02 0.28
CA PRO A 54 -8.98 -17.78 1.28
C PRO A 54 -7.84 -16.96 1.88
N LYS A 55 -7.65 -17.04 3.20
CA LYS A 55 -6.67 -16.21 3.94
C LYS A 55 -5.27 -16.26 3.32
N SER A 56 -4.84 -17.37 2.72
CA SER A 56 -3.53 -17.54 2.08
C SER A 56 -3.31 -16.68 0.83
N LEU A 57 -4.37 -16.17 0.19
CA LEU A 57 -4.28 -15.43 -1.07
C LEU A 57 -4.24 -13.90 -0.90
N VAL A 58 -4.57 -13.40 0.30
CA VAL A 58 -4.51 -11.98 0.66
C VAL A 58 -3.31 -11.75 1.55
N ILE A 59 -2.56 -10.68 1.32
CA ILE A 59 -1.33 -10.35 2.04
C ILE A 59 -1.52 -9.04 2.78
N ALA A 60 -0.99 -8.98 3.99
CA ALA A 60 -0.81 -7.72 4.71
C ALA A 60 0.36 -6.97 4.08
N SER A 61 0.05 -5.87 3.40
CA SER A 61 1.03 -5.00 2.77
C SER A 61 1.29 -3.83 3.68
N HIS A 62 2.52 -3.67 4.17
CA HIS A 62 2.94 -2.42 4.79
C HIS A 62 2.94 -1.29 3.76
N LEU A 63 2.50 -0.10 4.16
CA LEU A 63 2.54 1.10 3.33
C LEU A 63 3.93 1.71 3.35
N PHE A 64 4.45 1.98 4.56
CA PHE A 64 5.85 2.23 4.79
C PHE A 64 6.55 0.90 5.09
N ARG A 65 7.41 0.47 4.18
CA ARG A 65 8.00 -0.87 4.19
C ARG A 65 8.82 -1.12 5.44
N ARG A 66 8.71 -2.34 5.97
CA ARG A 66 9.51 -2.80 7.11
C ARG A 66 11.02 -2.70 6.89
N SER A 67 11.50 -2.86 5.66
CA SER A 67 12.92 -2.67 5.34
C SER A 67 13.43 -1.24 5.58
N ASN A 68 12.52 -0.27 5.76
CA ASN A 68 12.82 1.11 6.09
C ASN A 68 12.49 1.46 7.55
N GLU A 69 12.26 0.48 8.42
CA GLU A 69 11.85 0.69 9.83
C GLU A 69 12.75 1.68 10.58
N TYR A 70 14.06 1.67 10.33
CA TYR A 70 15.03 2.61 10.91
C TYR A 70 14.73 4.09 10.59
N LEU A 71 13.94 4.38 9.56
CA LEU A 71 13.49 5.72 9.18
C LEU A 71 12.03 6.00 9.58
N SER A 72 11.30 5.00 10.06
CA SER A 72 9.85 5.08 10.24
C SER A 72 9.43 6.17 11.23
N LEU A 73 10.14 6.32 12.34
CA LEU A 73 9.88 7.36 13.32
C LEU A 73 10.21 8.76 12.77
N VAL A 74 11.38 8.94 12.16
CA VAL A 74 11.87 10.25 11.72
C VAL A 74 11.13 10.76 10.49
N MET A 75 10.83 9.88 9.52
CA MET A 75 10.18 10.28 8.26
C MET A 75 8.67 10.24 8.33
N MET A 76 8.12 9.24 9.03
CA MET A 76 6.69 8.93 8.98
C MET A 76 6.03 9.03 10.34
N GLN A 77 6.73 9.40 11.42
CA GLN A 77 6.16 9.44 12.77
C GLN A 77 5.45 8.12 13.12
N ILE A 78 6.05 7.00 12.72
CA ILE A 78 5.57 5.66 13.04
C ILE A 78 6.50 5.11 14.12
N SER A 79 6.00 4.96 15.34
CA SER A 79 6.74 4.35 16.45
C SER A 79 6.77 2.82 16.39
N ASP A 80 5.73 2.22 15.80
CA ASP A 80 5.62 0.78 15.57
C ASP A 80 5.36 0.52 14.09
N ILE A 81 6.31 -0.11 13.40
CA ILE A 81 6.18 -0.42 11.97
C ILE A 81 4.98 -1.34 11.67
N ASP A 82 4.54 -2.13 12.65
CA ASP A 82 3.37 -3.01 12.58
C ASP A 82 2.08 -2.35 13.06
N ASP A 83 2.05 -1.02 13.20
CA ASP A 83 0.80 -0.28 13.39
C ASP A 83 -0.17 -0.63 12.25
N VAL A 84 -1.41 -1.01 12.60
CA VAL A 84 -2.44 -1.41 11.64
C VAL A 84 -2.80 -0.30 10.63
N LYS A 85 -2.59 0.98 10.99
CA LYS A 85 -2.76 2.10 10.05
C LYS A 85 -1.62 2.14 9.01
N ASN A 86 -0.48 1.51 9.27
CA ASN A 86 0.60 1.34 8.29
C ASN A 86 0.38 0.13 7.35
N GLY A 87 -0.83 -0.44 7.28
CA GLY A 87 -1.08 -1.61 6.45
C GLY A 87 -2.37 -1.60 5.66
N LEU A 88 -2.37 -2.37 4.57
CA LEU A 88 -3.55 -2.73 3.77
C LEU A 88 -3.61 -4.23 3.54
N LEU A 89 -4.80 -4.77 3.29
CA LEU A 89 -5.02 -6.17 2.91
C LEU A 89 -5.25 -6.26 1.41
N LEU A 90 -4.23 -6.73 0.68
CA LEU A 90 -4.22 -6.77 -0.79
C LEU A 90 -4.13 -8.20 -1.30
N PHE A 91 -4.84 -8.49 -2.40
CA PHE A 91 -4.64 -9.74 -3.14
C PHE A 91 -3.18 -9.81 -3.63
N MET A 92 -2.56 -10.98 -3.57
CA MET A 92 -1.09 -11.10 -3.70
C MET A 92 -0.49 -10.39 -4.94
N PRO A 93 -1.04 -10.50 -6.16
CA PRO A 93 -0.52 -9.77 -7.31
C PRO A 93 -0.58 -8.25 -7.18
N LEU A 94 -1.65 -7.72 -6.55
CA LEU A 94 -1.77 -6.29 -6.26
C LEU A 94 -0.72 -5.86 -5.23
N LYS A 95 -0.52 -6.65 -4.16
CA LYS A 95 0.56 -6.39 -3.19
C LYS A 95 1.92 -6.30 -3.89
N TYR A 96 2.21 -7.25 -4.78
CA TYR A 96 3.46 -7.26 -5.54
C TYR A 96 3.60 -5.99 -6.40
N ALA A 97 2.59 -5.66 -7.20
CA ALA A 97 2.63 -4.48 -8.07
C ALA A 97 2.78 -3.17 -7.27
N PHE A 98 2.15 -3.09 -6.09
CA PHE A 98 2.29 -1.97 -5.15
C PHE A 98 3.72 -1.85 -4.61
N ASP A 99 4.34 -2.98 -4.23
CA ASP A 99 5.74 -3.05 -3.80
C ASP A 99 6.76 -2.76 -4.92
N HIS A 100 6.34 -2.86 -6.18
CA HIS A 100 7.19 -2.54 -7.33
C HIS A 100 6.86 -1.19 -7.94
N PHE A 101 6.01 -0.40 -7.26
CA PHE A 101 5.60 0.93 -7.68
C PHE A 101 4.95 0.97 -9.08
N GLN A 102 4.41 -0.16 -9.53
CA GLN A 102 3.66 -0.28 -10.77
C GLN A 102 2.24 0.25 -10.60
N ILE A 103 1.73 0.17 -9.38
CA ILE A 103 0.48 0.77 -8.94
C ILE A 103 0.69 1.55 -7.64
N SER A 104 -0.27 2.43 -7.34
CA SER A 104 -0.37 3.16 -6.07
C SER A 104 -1.83 3.51 -5.80
N PHE A 105 -2.09 4.19 -4.69
CA PHE A 105 -3.38 4.81 -4.40
C PHE A 105 -3.21 6.34 -4.32
N ILE A 106 -4.01 7.05 -5.10
CA ILE A 106 -4.08 8.51 -5.08
C ILE A 106 -5.45 8.93 -4.54
N ARG A 107 -5.54 10.13 -3.98
CA ARG A 107 -6.81 10.71 -3.56
C ARG A 107 -7.42 11.48 -4.71
N ASP A 108 -8.69 11.25 -4.99
CA ASP A 108 -9.43 11.99 -6.00
C ASP A 108 -10.23 13.14 -5.36
N ASP A 109 -10.97 13.88 -6.18
CA ASP A 109 -11.80 15.02 -5.74
C ASP A 109 -13.01 14.59 -4.88
N THR A 110 -13.31 13.28 -4.84
CA THR A 110 -14.35 12.71 -3.97
C THR A 110 -13.80 12.27 -2.61
N ASP A 111 -12.52 12.58 -2.35
CA ASP A 111 -11.82 12.25 -1.11
C ASP A 111 -11.52 10.74 -0.96
N GLU A 112 -11.74 9.94 -2.01
CA GLU A 112 -11.52 8.50 -2.02
C GLU A 112 -10.11 8.12 -2.48
N PHE A 113 -9.55 7.08 -1.88
CA PHE A 113 -8.29 6.49 -2.35
C PHE A 113 -8.55 5.57 -3.54
N ARG A 114 -8.19 6.01 -4.74
CA ARG A 114 -8.33 5.23 -5.96
C ARG A 114 -7.00 4.64 -6.40
N LEU A 115 -7.04 3.41 -6.91
CA LEU A 115 -5.90 2.81 -7.57
C LEU A 115 -5.48 3.70 -8.75
N LYS A 116 -4.19 4.00 -8.84
CA LYS A 116 -3.56 4.52 -10.04
C LYS A 116 -2.62 3.48 -10.61
N LEU A 117 -2.86 3.06 -11.85
CA LEU A 117 -1.91 2.31 -12.63
C LEU A 117 -0.83 3.25 -13.19
N PHE A 118 0.41 3.07 -12.72
CA PHE A 118 1.57 3.83 -13.17
C PHE A 118 2.37 3.12 -14.25
N ASP A 119 2.42 1.79 -14.24
CA ASP A 119 3.09 0.98 -15.26
C ASP A 119 2.10 0.56 -16.35
N PRO A 120 2.10 1.21 -17.52
CA PRO A 120 1.15 0.87 -18.58
C PRO A 120 1.41 -0.52 -19.18
N SER A 121 2.62 -1.10 -18.99
CA SER A 121 2.97 -2.38 -19.61
C SER A 121 2.19 -3.57 -19.03
N ILE A 122 1.70 -3.46 -17.80
CA ILE A 122 0.90 -4.51 -17.15
C ILE A 122 -0.61 -4.32 -17.33
N ARG A 123 -1.06 -3.25 -18.00
CA ARG A 123 -2.49 -2.90 -18.11
C ARG A 123 -3.35 -4.05 -18.59
N GLY A 124 -2.94 -4.73 -19.66
CA GLY A 124 -3.66 -5.87 -20.23
C GLY A 124 -3.37 -7.21 -19.55
N THR A 125 -2.55 -7.24 -18.50
CA THR A 125 -2.16 -8.48 -17.82
C THR A 125 -3.25 -8.88 -16.80
N PRO A 126 -3.82 -10.09 -16.88
CA PRO A 126 -4.66 -10.63 -15.81
C PRO A 126 -3.92 -10.62 -14.48
N LEU A 127 -4.58 -10.27 -13.38
CA LEU A 127 -3.93 -10.15 -12.07
C LEU A 127 -3.17 -11.43 -11.69
N ILE A 128 -3.74 -12.60 -11.98
CA ILE A 128 -3.16 -13.91 -11.64
C ILE A 128 -1.99 -14.32 -12.53
N ASP A 129 -1.76 -13.62 -13.64
CA ASP A 129 -0.70 -13.92 -14.61
C ASP A 129 0.48 -12.95 -14.51
N LEU A 130 0.48 -12.04 -13.52
CA LEU A 130 1.61 -11.17 -13.26
C LEU A 130 2.89 -11.98 -13.07
N ALA A 131 3.94 -11.60 -13.78
CA ALA A 131 5.28 -12.16 -13.65
C ALA A 131 6.23 -11.14 -13.03
N ASP A 132 7.22 -11.62 -12.29
CA ASP A 132 8.33 -10.81 -11.82
C ASP A 132 9.29 -10.45 -12.97
N ARG A 133 10.31 -9.65 -12.65
CA ARG A 133 11.35 -9.23 -13.61
C ARG A 133 12.12 -10.37 -14.28
N ASN A 134 12.08 -11.59 -13.73
CA ASN A 134 12.73 -12.78 -14.27
C ASN A 134 11.74 -13.66 -15.05
N GLY A 135 10.51 -13.21 -15.27
CA GLY A 135 9.45 -13.97 -15.94
C GLY A 135 8.81 -15.04 -15.06
N LYS A 136 9.10 -15.09 -13.76
CA LYS A 136 8.48 -16.06 -12.84
C LYS A 136 7.12 -15.53 -12.40
N LYS A 137 6.07 -16.37 -12.47
CA LYS A 137 4.74 -15.99 -11.98
C LYS A 137 4.78 -15.58 -10.50
N VAL A 138 4.22 -14.42 -10.21
CA VAL A 138 4.02 -13.91 -8.84
C VAL A 138 2.97 -14.75 -8.11
N PHE A 139 1.91 -15.14 -8.83
CA PHE A 139 0.88 -16.03 -8.32
C PHE A 139 1.23 -17.48 -8.69
N SER A 140 1.57 -18.29 -7.69
CA SER A 140 2.03 -19.66 -7.91
C SER A 140 0.92 -20.59 -8.43
N ALA A 141 1.31 -21.70 -9.07
CA ALA A 141 0.36 -22.71 -9.55
C ALA A 141 -0.53 -23.27 -8.43
N GLU A 142 0.02 -23.43 -7.21
CA GLU A 142 -0.76 -23.88 -6.05
C GLU A 142 -1.80 -22.83 -5.63
N GLN A 143 -1.43 -21.55 -5.60
CA GLN A 143 -2.37 -20.47 -5.31
C GLN A 143 -3.45 -20.34 -6.38
N THR A 144 -3.11 -20.54 -7.66
CA THR A 144 -4.08 -20.62 -8.75
C THR A 144 -5.07 -21.76 -8.53
N ARG A 145 -4.63 -22.95 -8.14
CA ARG A 145 -5.52 -24.07 -7.79
C ARG A 145 -6.43 -23.73 -6.61
N VAL A 146 -5.90 -23.10 -5.56
CA VAL A 146 -6.70 -22.65 -4.40
C VAL A 146 -7.74 -21.61 -4.83
N LEU A 147 -7.39 -20.66 -5.69
CA LEU A 147 -8.34 -19.67 -6.20
C LEU A 147 -9.44 -20.32 -7.05
N LEU A 148 -9.08 -21.15 -8.03
CA LEU A 148 -10.04 -21.78 -8.95
C LEU A 148 -11.02 -22.71 -8.21
N SER A 149 -10.53 -23.44 -7.22
CA SER A 149 -11.41 -24.25 -6.36
C SER A 149 -12.34 -23.37 -5.51
N SER A 150 -11.86 -22.22 -5.04
CA SER A 150 -12.65 -21.26 -4.25
C SER A 150 -13.71 -20.52 -5.07
N VAL A 151 -13.44 -20.20 -6.33
CA VAL A 151 -14.39 -19.60 -7.27
C VAL A 151 -15.46 -20.62 -7.68
N SER A 152 -15.08 -21.89 -7.85
CA SER A 152 -15.98 -22.98 -8.24
C SER A 152 -16.83 -23.57 -7.10
N LEU A 153 -16.78 -23.03 -5.88
CA LEU A 153 -17.56 -23.57 -4.76
C LEU A 153 -19.07 -23.44 -5.00
N SER A 154 -19.81 -24.53 -4.75
CA SER A 154 -21.27 -24.55 -4.85
C SER A 154 -21.96 -23.66 -3.82
N LYS A 155 -21.38 -23.51 -2.62
CA LYS A 155 -21.91 -22.67 -1.54
C LYS A 155 -20.93 -21.55 -1.23
N LYS A 156 -21.41 -20.30 -1.36
CA LYS A 156 -20.62 -19.08 -1.14
C LYS A 156 -19.31 -19.13 -1.97
N PRO A 157 -19.36 -19.04 -3.30
CA PRO A 157 -18.14 -18.93 -4.10
C PRO A 157 -17.38 -17.64 -3.81
N CYS A 158 -16.08 -17.63 -4.10
CA CYS A 158 -15.32 -16.40 -4.29
C CYS A 158 -15.85 -15.69 -5.55
N ARG A 159 -16.41 -14.49 -5.40
CA ARG A 159 -16.94 -13.72 -6.55
C ARG A 159 -15.84 -12.90 -7.21
N PHE A 160 -14.85 -13.58 -7.76
CA PHE A 160 -13.73 -12.96 -8.47
C PHE A 160 -13.66 -13.50 -9.90
N ASP A 161 -13.61 -12.61 -10.89
CA ASP A 161 -13.34 -12.99 -12.27
C ASP A 161 -11.83 -13.14 -12.47
N VAL A 162 -11.39 -14.36 -12.78
CA VAL A 162 -9.97 -14.68 -13.02
C VAL A 162 -9.37 -13.98 -14.23
N ARG A 163 -10.21 -13.41 -15.10
CA ARG A 163 -9.79 -12.62 -16.26
C ARG A 163 -9.56 -11.13 -15.93
N THR A 164 -9.90 -10.69 -14.71
CA THR A 164 -9.68 -9.31 -14.26
C THR A 164 -8.22 -8.92 -14.46
N THR A 165 -7.99 -7.83 -15.17
CA THR A 165 -6.67 -7.25 -15.47
C THR A 165 -6.32 -6.09 -14.57
N PHE A 166 -5.08 -5.59 -14.63
CA PHE A 166 -4.70 -4.34 -13.96
C PHE A 166 -5.43 -3.12 -14.53
N GLY A 167 -5.76 -3.13 -15.82
CA GLY A 167 -6.54 -2.07 -16.46
C GLY A 167 -7.97 -2.00 -15.94
N ASP A 168 -8.60 -3.14 -15.67
CA ASP A 168 -9.98 -3.19 -15.16
C ASP A 168 -10.11 -2.61 -13.74
N VAL A 169 -9.03 -2.65 -12.96
CA VAL A 169 -9.02 -2.14 -11.57
C VAL A 169 -8.42 -0.73 -11.45
N ASP A 170 -7.88 -0.15 -12.52
CA ASP A 170 -7.42 1.24 -12.54
C ASP A 170 -8.59 2.19 -12.24
N GLY A 171 -8.39 3.12 -11.29
CA GLY A 171 -9.45 4.01 -10.80
C GLY A 171 -10.41 3.39 -9.77
N SER A 172 -10.29 2.10 -9.44
CA SER A 172 -11.12 1.48 -8.40
C SER A 172 -10.77 2.02 -7.01
N ALA A 173 -11.79 2.28 -6.19
CA ALA A 173 -11.61 2.81 -4.84
C ALA A 173 -11.23 1.71 -3.84
N LEU A 174 -10.36 2.05 -2.88
CA LEU A 174 -10.19 1.24 -1.67
C LEU A 174 -11.48 1.22 -0.87
N THR A 175 -11.95 0.03 -0.54
CA THR A 175 -13.19 -0.19 0.19
C THR A 175 -12.93 -0.41 1.68
N PHE A 176 -13.46 0.49 2.50
CA PHE A 176 -13.44 0.42 3.96
C PHE A 176 -14.84 0.09 4.48
N THR A 177 -14.94 -0.82 5.45
CA THR A 177 -16.24 -1.20 6.06
C THR A 177 -16.64 -0.29 7.22
N GLY A 178 -15.71 0.54 7.70
CA GLY A 178 -15.93 1.45 8.83
C GLY A 178 -15.20 2.78 8.63
N LEU A 179 -15.04 3.52 9.72
CA LEU A 179 -14.38 4.84 9.74
C LEU A 179 -12.85 4.72 9.78
N GLU A 180 -12.32 3.51 9.99
CA GLU A 180 -10.90 3.24 10.07
C GLU A 180 -10.19 3.55 8.75
N ARG A 181 -9.03 4.18 8.85
CA ARG A 181 -8.22 4.60 7.71
C ARG A 181 -6.74 4.32 7.93
N PRO A 182 -5.99 4.04 6.86
CA PRO A 182 -4.54 3.94 6.93
C PRO A 182 -3.90 5.31 7.17
N PHE A 183 -2.61 5.35 7.45
CA PHE A 183 -1.86 6.60 7.46
C PHE A 183 -1.80 7.22 6.05
N PHE A 184 -2.45 8.37 5.87
CA PHE A 184 -2.52 9.09 4.59
C PHE A 184 -1.12 9.51 4.12
N ARG A 185 -0.27 9.96 5.04
CA ARG A 185 1.14 10.27 4.78
C ARG A 185 1.90 9.10 4.15
N CYS A 186 1.63 7.86 4.58
CA CYS A 186 2.29 6.68 4.01
C CYS A 186 1.80 6.36 2.60
N LEU A 187 0.49 6.47 2.36
CA LEU A 187 -0.09 6.35 1.02
C LEU A 187 0.46 7.43 0.09
N ASN A 188 0.53 8.67 0.57
CA ASN A 188 1.05 9.81 -0.20
C ASN A 188 2.51 9.58 -0.57
N LEU A 189 3.36 9.19 0.39
CA LEU A 189 4.75 8.85 0.12
C LEU A 189 4.87 7.77 -0.95
N GLN A 190 4.12 6.67 -0.82
CA GLN A 190 4.18 5.58 -1.78
C GLN A 190 3.74 6.05 -3.19
N ALA A 191 2.72 6.89 -3.29
CA ALA A 191 2.27 7.49 -4.54
C ALA A 191 3.29 8.43 -5.16
N ARG A 192 3.97 9.26 -4.35
CA ARG A 192 5.02 10.17 -4.82
C ARG A 192 6.22 9.40 -5.33
N VAL A 193 6.62 8.33 -4.64
CA VAL A 193 7.71 7.46 -5.09
C VAL A 193 7.31 6.73 -6.39
N ALA A 194 6.08 6.22 -6.47
CA ALA A 194 5.59 5.57 -7.69
C ALA A 194 5.55 6.51 -8.89
N ARG A 195 5.06 7.74 -8.71
CA ARG A 195 5.11 8.79 -9.73
C ARG A 195 6.55 9.07 -10.18
N MET A 196 7.49 9.22 -9.24
CA MET A 196 8.90 9.45 -9.59
C MET A 196 9.47 8.28 -10.41
N VAL A 197 9.19 7.03 -10.02
CA VAL A 197 9.61 5.84 -10.79
C VAL A 197 9.01 5.87 -12.19
N ALA A 198 7.71 6.18 -12.30
CA ALA A 198 7.00 6.27 -13.56
C ALA A 198 7.57 7.36 -14.48
N LEU A 199 7.90 8.54 -13.95
CA LEU A 199 8.58 9.62 -14.68
C LEU A 199 9.96 9.17 -15.21
N LYS A 200 10.79 8.55 -14.36
CA LYS A 200 12.11 8.04 -14.75
C LYS A 200 12.01 6.99 -15.87
N LYS A 201 10.97 6.17 -15.84
CA LYS A 201 10.69 5.16 -16.86
C LYS A 201 9.89 5.68 -18.06
N LYS A 202 9.52 6.96 -18.09
CA LYS A 202 8.68 7.60 -19.12
C LYS A 202 7.32 6.90 -19.31
N TRP A 203 6.77 6.37 -18.23
CA TRP A 203 5.46 5.72 -18.20
C TRP A 203 4.29 6.70 -18.13
N ILE A 204 4.57 7.91 -17.63
CA ILE A 204 3.63 9.02 -17.53
C ILE A 204 4.28 10.29 -18.07
N ASP A 205 3.44 11.25 -18.43
CA ASP A 205 3.88 12.57 -18.86
C ASP A 205 4.48 13.38 -17.68
N ALA A 206 5.43 14.27 -17.99
CA ALA A 206 6.08 15.12 -16.99
C ALA A 206 5.11 16.07 -16.26
N SER A 207 4.02 16.46 -16.93
CA SER A 207 2.95 17.30 -16.38
C SER A 207 1.98 16.56 -15.48
N TYR A 208 1.94 15.21 -15.52
CA TYR A 208 1.01 14.44 -14.70
C TYR A 208 1.35 14.64 -13.22
N ASP A 209 0.36 15.01 -12.41
CA ASP A 209 0.46 15.05 -10.96
C ASP A 209 -0.88 14.72 -10.29
N PHE A 210 -0.87 14.54 -8.97
CA PHE A 210 -2.06 14.34 -8.16
C PHE A 210 -1.99 15.22 -6.91
N GLN A 211 -3.16 15.52 -6.33
CA GLN A 211 -3.28 16.38 -5.16
C GLN A 211 -2.48 15.83 -3.98
N ASP A 212 -1.91 16.74 -3.19
CA ASP A 212 -1.24 16.32 -1.96
C ASP A 212 -2.26 15.98 -0.86
N PHE A 213 -2.01 14.88 -0.16
CA PHE A 213 -2.86 14.38 0.92
C PHE A 213 -2.03 13.91 2.11
N TRP A 214 -0.82 14.47 2.28
CA TRP A 214 0.08 14.15 3.38
C TRP A 214 -0.47 14.58 4.77
N SER A 215 -1.33 15.61 4.79
CA SER A 215 -1.72 16.40 5.96
C SER A 215 -2.65 15.73 7.01
N GLU A 216 -2.51 14.43 7.25
CA GLU A 216 -3.02 13.81 8.49
C GLU A 216 -2.36 14.33 9.78
N VAL A 217 -1.36 15.19 9.66
CA VAL A 217 -0.76 15.95 10.76
C VAL A 217 -1.61 17.21 10.91
N SER A 218 -2.36 17.30 12.01
CA SER A 218 -3.28 18.41 12.29
C SER A 218 -2.54 19.74 12.37
N LEU A 219 -3.27 20.86 12.27
CA LEU A 219 -2.69 22.17 12.56
C LEU A 219 -2.10 22.21 13.97
N ASP A 220 -2.70 21.47 14.91
CA ASP A 220 -2.27 21.34 16.29
C ASP A 220 -0.93 20.61 16.42
N ASP A 221 -0.70 19.56 15.63
CA ASP A 221 0.59 18.86 15.59
C ASP A 221 1.70 19.75 14.98
N LYS A 222 1.35 20.62 14.02
CA LYS A 222 2.27 21.65 13.49
C LYS A 222 2.56 22.72 14.56
N MET A 223 1.57 23.10 15.34
CA MET A 223 1.71 24.05 16.44
C MET A 223 2.51 23.47 17.60
N GLU A 224 2.36 22.18 17.93
CA GLU A 224 3.16 21.50 18.95
C GLU A 224 4.62 21.35 18.51
N MET A 225 4.86 21.07 17.23
CA MET A 225 6.22 21.11 16.66
C MET A 225 6.82 22.54 16.71
N PHE A 226 6.02 23.57 16.45
CA PHE A 226 6.44 24.98 16.57
C PHE A 226 6.72 25.37 18.03
N HIS A 227 5.86 24.96 18.96
CA HIS A 227 6.06 25.16 20.40
C HIS A 227 7.27 24.41 20.94
N ARG A 228 7.49 23.14 20.56
CA ARG A 228 8.71 22.41 20.92
C ARG A 228 9.96 23.06 20.32
N SER A 229 9.86 23.64 19.11
CA SER A 229 10.97 24.38 18.51
C SER A 229 11.30 25.68 19.25
N ILE A 230 10.30 26.39 19.78
CA ILE A 230 10.49 27.59 20.60
C ILE A 230 11.10 27.23 21.96
N VAL A 231 10.53 26.22 22.64
CA VAL A 231 11.01 25.77 23.96
C VAL A 231 12.45 25.26 23.90
N ASN A 232 12.81 24.52 22.84
CA ASN A 232 14.18 24.03 22.65
C ASN A 232 15.15 25.14 22.22
N ALA A 233 14.67 26.20 21.56
CA ALA A 233 15.49 27.36 21.23
C ALA A 233 15.79 28.19 22.49
N ASP A 234 14.81 28.38 23.37
CA ASP A 234 15.00 29.10 24.64
C ASP A 234 15.90 28.32 25.62
N ALA A 235 15.81 26.99 25.65
CA ALA A 235 16.70 26.16 26.47
C ALA A 235 18.18 26.26 26.05
N ALA A 236 18.45 26.53 24.77
CA ALA A 236 19.81 26.72 24.24
C ALA A 236 20.39 28.12 24.51
N PHE A 237 19.61 29.05 25.08
CA PHE A 237 20.08 30.38 25.50
C PHE A 237 20.48 30.45 26.98
N PHE A 238 20.31 29.36 27.74
CA PHE A 238 20.65 29.29 29.17
C PHE A 238 21.72 28.22 29.51
N ASP A 239 22.39 27.66 28.50
CA ASP A 239 23.62 26.86 28.63
C ASP A 239 24.80 27.55 27.90
#